data_AF-A0A2G9WV44-F1
#
_entry.id   AF-A0A2G9WV44-F1
#
_cell.length_a   1.000
_cell.length_b   1.000
_cell.length_c   1.000
_cell.angle_alpha   90.00
_cell.angle_beta   90.00
_cell.angle_gamma   90.00
#
_symmetry.space_group_name_H-M   'P 1'
#
loop_
_entity.id
_entity.type
_entity.pdbx_description
1 polymer ?
#
loop_
_entity_poly.entity_id
_entity_poly.type
_entity_poly.pdbx_seq_one_letter_code
_entity_poly.pdbx_strand_id
1 'polypeptide(L)' 'MTDQTSTIDAATIDPETNYRIVIARPATVAGIKLRPRGDITLRGDLLKILITETPDVVLSIAAVA' A
#
# COMPACT_ATOMS: atom_id res chain seq x y z
N MET A 1 -16.94 2.71 18.29
CA MET A 1 -16.50 3.08 16.93
C MET A 1 -15.18 2.36 16.71
N THR A 2 -15.25 1.12 16.22
CA THR A 2 -14.05 0.32 15.93
C THR A 2 -13.38 0.94 14.72
N ASP A 3 -12.26 1.62 14.97
CA ASP A 3 -11.29 1.96 13.95
C ASP A 3 -10.82 0.63 13.36
N GLN A 4 -11.48 0.16 12.30
CA GLN A 4 -10.98 -0.95 11.49
C GLN A 4 -9.82 -0.41 10.66
N THR A 5 -8.71 -0.09 11.32
CA THR A 5 -7.40 -0.28 10.74
C THR A 5 -7.22 -1.79 10.62
N SER A 6 -7.87 -2.39 9.62
CA SER A 6 -7.55 -3.75 9.21
C SER A 6 -6.09 -3.72 8.81
N THR A 7 -5.21 -4.24 9.68
CA THR A 7 -3.78 -4.35 9.41
C THR A 7 -3.60 -5.05 8.08
N ILE A 8 -3.16 -4.31 7.07
CA ILE A 8 -2.96 -4.88 5.74
C ILE A 8 -1.75 -5.80 5.85
N ASP A 9 -1.99 -7.11 5.73
CA ASP A 9 -0.93 -8.09 5.83
C ASP A 9 -0.21 -8.25 4.48
N ALA A 10 1.07 -7.88 4.43
CA ALA A 10 1.93 -8.04 3.27
C ALA A 10 2.00 -9.49 2.76
N ALA A 11 1.80 -10.49 3.62
CA ALA A 11 1.79 -11.90 3.23
C ALA A 11 0.61 -12.26 2.31
N THR A 12 -0.50 -11.51 2.39
CA THR A 12 -1.71 -11.75 1.59
C THR A 12 -1.68 -11.08 0.21
N ILE A 13 -0.69 -10.21 -0.03
CA ILE A 13 -0.54 -9.48 -1.29
C ILE A 13 0.09 -10.41 -2.32
N ASP A 14 -0.49 -10.47 -3.52
CA ASP A 14 0.12 -11.18 -4.65
C ASP A 14 1.19 -10.26 -5.27
N PRO A 15 2.46 -10.70 -5.39
CA PRO A 15 3.54 -9.83 -5.87
C PRO A 15 3.42 -9.44 -7.35
N GLU A 16 2.67 -10.20 -8.15
CA GLU A 16 2.52 -9.97 -9.58
C GLU A 16 1.31 -9.11 -9.93
N THR A 17 0.35 -9.03 -9.01
CA THR A 17 -0.89 -8.26 -9.15
C THR A 17 -0.66 -6.76 -8.93
N ASN A 18 -1.42 -5.92 -9.65
CA ASN A 18 -1.44 -4.48 -9.40
C ASN A 18 -2.52 -4.13 -8.38
N TYR A 19 -2.19 -3.24 -7.45
CA TYR A 19 -3.10 -2.77 -6.41
C TYR A 19 -3.26 -1.26 -6.49
N ARG A 20 -4.50 -0.78 -6.39
CA ARG A 20 -4.79 0.61 -6.07
C ARG A 20 -4.68 0.77 -4.57
N ILE A 21 -3.88 1.74 -4.15
CA ILE A 21 -3.62 2.02 -2.75
C ILE A 21 -3.88 3.48 -2.44
N VAL A 22 -4.30 3.75 -1.20
CA VAL A 22 -4.36 5.11 -0.66
C VAL A 22 -3.32 5.22 0.45
N ILE A 23 -2.54 6.29 0.43
CA ILE A 23 -1.50 6.55 1.45
C ILE A 23 -1.84 7.78 2.29
N ALA A 24 -1.56 7.71 3.59
CA ALA A 24 -1.84 8.79 4.55
C ALA A 24 -0.86 9.97 4.44
N ARG A 25 0.39 9.67 4.06
CA ARG A 25 1.51 10.61 4.04
C ARG A 25 2.51 10.24 2.94
N PRO A 26 3.40 11.15 2.51
CA PRO A 26 4.44 10.81 1.56
C PRO A 26 5.32 9.67 2.09
N ALA A 27 5.62 8.71 1.23
CA ALA A 27 6.48 7.57 1.55
C ALA A 27 7.41 7.27 0.39
N THR A 28 8.50 6.57 0.67
CA THR A 28 9.46 6.15 -0.35
C THR A 28 9.48 4.63 -0.37
N VAL A 29 9.33 4.04 -1.56
CA VAL A 29 9.43 2.59 -1.75
C VAL A 29 10.35 2.31 -2.93
N ALA A 30 11.37 1.46 -2.74
CA ALA A 30 12.35 1.14 -3.78
C ALA A 30 12.95 2.37 -4.50
N GLY A 31 13.15 3.48 -3.78
CA GLY A 31 13.66 4.75 -4.34
C GLY A 31 12.61 5.63 -5.02
N ILE A 32 11.35 5.20 -5.12
CA ILE A 32 10.23 5.96 -5.68
C ILE A 32 9.51 6.72 -4.55
N LYS A 33 9.39 8.04 -4.69
CA LYS A 33 8.66 8.87 -3.73
C LYS A 33 7.18 8.94 -4.08
N LEU A 34 6.37 8.23 -3.31
CA LEU A 34 4.91 8.27 -3.38
C LEU A 34 4.39 9.50 -2.62
N ARG A 35 3.41 10.19 -3.21
CA ARG A 35 2.73 11.33 -2.57
C ARG A 35 1.24 11.02 -2.45
N PRO A 36 0.59 11.44 -1.35
CA PRO A 36 -0.85 11.27 -1.16
C PRO A 36 -1.60 12.17 -2.15
N ARG A 37 -1.91 11.66 -3.33
CA ARG A 37 -2.66 12.36 -4.40
C ARG A 37 -3.80 11.49 -4.92
N GLY A 38 -4.56 10.90 -4.01
CA GLY A 38 -5.62 9.93 -4.32
C GLY A 38 -5.08 8.51 -4.45
N ASP A 39 -5.76 7.69 -5.26
CA ASP A 39 -5.41 6.31 -5.50
C ASP A 39 -4.11 6.20 -6.32
N ILE A 40 -3.17 5.39 -5.84
CA ILE A 40 -1.91 5.09 -6.50
C ILE A 40 -1.95 3.64 -6.94
N THR A 41 -1.68 3.37 -8.21
CA THR A 41 -1.48 1.99 -8.66
C THR A 41 -0.04 1.58 -8.38
N LEU A 42 0.14 0.53 -7.59
CA LEU A 42 1.43 -0.03 -7.24
C LEU A 42 1.38 -1.55 -7.42
N ARG A 43 2.45 -2.12 -7.99
CA ARG A 43 2.58 -3.57 -8.10
C ARG A 43 2.75 -4.19 -6.70
N GLY A 44 2.24 -5.40 -6.52
CA GLY A 44 2.18 -6.06 -5.22
C GLY A 44 3.55 -6.29 -4.58
N ASP A 45 4.60 -6.56 -5.36
CA ASP A 45 5.98 -6.66 -4.88
C ASP A 45 6.45 -5.37 -4.19
N LEU A 46 6.22 -4.22 -4.80
CA LEU A 46 6.50 -2.91 -4.21
C LEU A 46 5.57 -2.60 -3.03
N LEU A 47 4.29 -2.97 -3.13
CA LEU A 47 3.34 -2.78 -2.03
C LEU A 47 3.77 -3.56 -0.79
N LYS A 48 4.28 -4.79 -0.93
CA LYS A 48 4.83 -5.57 0.19
C LYS A 48 5.96 -4.85 0.89
N ILE A 49 6.89 -4.27 0.13
CA ILE A 49 8.00 -3.49 0.68
C ILE A 49 7.45 -2.29 1.44
N LEU A 50 6.52 -1.54 0.84
CA LEU A 50 5.92 -0.36 1.45
C LEU A 50 5.21 -0.67 2.77
N ILE A 51 4.45 -1.76 2.84
CA ILE A 51 3.76 -2.20 4.06
C ILE A 51 4.75 -2.70 5.11
N THR A 52 5.81 -3.40 4.68
CA THR A 52 6.84 -3.95 5.58
C THR A 52 7.69 -2.84 6.21
N GLU A 53 8.10 -1.84 5.43
CA GLU A 53 8.90 -0.71 5.91
C GLU A 53 8.04 0.33 6.63
N THR A 54 6.80 0.53 6.18
CA THR A 54 5.89 1.57 6.68
C THR A 54 4.43 1.10 6.77
N PRO A 55 4.09 0.24 7.74
CA PRO A 55 2.75 -0.37 7.85
C PRO A 55 1.64 0.66 8.04
N ASP A 56 1.92 1.77 8.74
CA ASP A 56 0.94 2.82 9.02
C ASP A 56 0.69 3.80 7.85
N VAL A 57 1.42 3.66 6.74
CA VAL A 57 1.29 4.59 5.59
C VAL A 57 0.10 4.21 4.72
N VAL A 58 -0.16 2.92 4.52
CA VAL A 58 -1.18 2.44 3.60
C VAL A 58 -2.53 2.40 4.32
N LEU A 59 -3.49 3.19 3.85
CA LEU A 59 -4.83 3.30 4.43
C LEU A 59 -5.82 2.32 3.82
N SER A 60 -5.65 1.99 2.55
CA SER A 60 -6.55 1.09 1.83
C SER A 60 -5.83 0.46 0.64
N ILE A 61 -6.26 -0.75 0.27
CA ILE A 61 -5.78 -1.50 -0.89
C ILE A 61 -6.97 -2.12 -1.64
N ALA A 62 -6.88 -2.14 -2.97
CA ALA A 62 -7.83 -2.81 -3.84
C ALA A 62 -7.08 -3.43 -5.03
N ALA A 63 -7.23 -4.74 -5.24
CA ALA A 63 -6.65 -5.39 -6.42
C ALA A 63 -7.30 -4.84 -7.70
N VAL A 64 -6.46 -4.58 -8.70
CA VAL A 64 -6.89 -4.14 -10.02
C VAL A 64 -6.80 -5.35 -10.94
N ALA A 65 -7.94 -5.74 -11.52
CA ALA A 65 -8.03 -6.78 -12.54
C ALA A 65 -7.50 -6.30 -13.89
#